data_AF-A0A914CHN8-F1
#
_entry.id   AF-A0A914CHN8-F1
#
_cell.length_a   1.000
_cell.length_b   1.000
_cell.length_c   1.000
_cell.angle_alpha   90.00
_cell.angle_beta   90.00
_cell.angle_gamma   90.00
#
_symmetry.space_group_name_H-M   'P 1'
#
loop_
_entity.id
_entity.type
_entity.pdbx_description
1 polymer ?
#
loop_
_entity_poly.entity_id
_entity_poly.type
_entity_poly.pdbx_seq_one_letter_code
_entity_poly.pdbx_strand_id
1 'polypeptide(L)'
;MMLTTLYCRRAGLTFAAVHDCYWTHACGVDKMNEFCRDQFIALYNQPIIEDLSQSMKKFLHKDLPSDEFLELDDLFTPKFKRGELNIEDIRNSVYFFS
;
A
#
# COMPACT_ATOMS: atom_id res chain seq x y z
N MET A 1 -7.19 -3.16 0.96
CA MET A 1 -8.60 -3.26 1.37
C MET A 1 -9.36 -1.97 1.09
N MET A 2 -9.13 -0.87 1.83
CA MET A 2 -9.98 0.33 1.73
C MET A 2 -10.07 0.94 0.32
N LEU A 3 -8.94 1.06 -0.40
CA LEU A 3 -8.95 1.54 -1.79
C LEU A 3 -9.83 0.66 -2.69
N THR A 4 -9.66 -0.66 -2.61
CA THR A 4 -10.49 -1.63 -3.34
C THR A 4 -11.98 -1.44 -3.04
N THR A 5 -12.36 -1.28 -1.76
CA THR A 5 -13.75 -1.01 -1.35
C THR A 5 -14.32 0.24 -2.01
N LEU A 6 -13.56 1.34 -2.03
CA LEU A 6 -14.01 2.60 -2.62
C LEU A 6 -14.25 2.48 -4.12
N TYR A 7 -13.38 1.76 -4.85
CA TYR A 7 -13.53 1.53 -6.28
C TYR A 7 -14.66 0.55 -6.61
N CYS A 8 -14.78 -0.54 -5.86
CA CYS A 8 -15.93 -1.45 -5.93
C CYS A 8 -17.24 -0.68 -5.75
N ARG A 9 -17.35 0.16 -4.72
CA ARG A 9 -18.54 0.97 -4.46
C ARG A 9 -18.86 1.93 -5.61
N ARG A 10 -17.85 2.61 -6.18
CA ARG A 10 -18.02 3.51 -7.34
C ARG A 10 -18.53 2.77 -8.58
N ALA A 11 -18.15 1.50 -8.74
CA ALA A 11 -18.60 0.64 -9.82
C ALA A 11 -19.91 -0.11 -9.51
N GLY A 12 -20.54 0.16 -8.37
CA GLY A 12 -21.82 -0.47 -7.98
C GLY A 12 -21.70 -1.89 -7.43
N LEU A 13 -20.49 -2.34 -7.05
CA LEU A 13 -20.29 -3.64 -6.43
C LEU A 13 -20.53 -3.56 -4.92
N THR A 14 -21.33 -4.51 -4.39
CA THR A 14 -21.35 -4.82 -2.96
C THR A 14 -20.00 -5.39 -2.57
N PHE A 15 -19.37 -4.85 -1.54
CA PHE A 15 -18.07 -5.31 -1.06
C PHE A 15 -18.10 -5.48 0.46
N ALA A 16 -17.56 -6.60 0.93
CA ALA A 16 -17.23 -6.83 2.33
C ALA A 16 -15.81 -7.38 2.42
N ALA A 17 -15.16 -7.22 3.57
CA ALA A 17 -13.86 -7.82 3.80
C ALA A 17 -13.69 -8.27 5.24
N VAL A 18 -12.97 -9.38 5.41
CA VAL A 18 -12.38 -9.79 6.68
C VAL A 18 -10.88 -9.77 6.48
N HIS A 19 -10.26 -8.64 6.81
CA HIS A 19 -8.83 -8.37 6.57
C HIS A 19 -8.42 -8.52 5.09
N ASP A 20 -7.83 -9.66 4.74
CA ASP A 20 -7.33 -10.03 3.41
C ASP A 20 -8.30 -10.93 2.63
N CYS A 21 -9.45 -11.28 3.20
CA CYS A 21 -10.52 -11.98 2.49
C CYS A 21 -11.52 -10.97 1.94
N TYR A 22 -11.64 -10.87 0.62
CA TYR A 22 -12.54 -9.91 -0.05
C TYR A 22 -13.76 -10.62 -0.62
N TRP A 23 -14.95 -10.13 -0.28
CA TRP A 23 -16.23 -10.74 -0.63
C TRP A 23 -17.07 -9.78 -1.47
N THR A 24 -17.73 -10.34 -2.48
CA THR A 24 -18.71 -9.69 -3.35
C THR A 24 -19.72 -10.73 -3.83
N HIS A 25 -20.76 -10.32 -4.55
CA HIS A 25 -21.63 -11.28 -5.25
C HIS A 25 -20.87 -11.97 -6.38
N ALA A 26 -21.22 -13.22 -6.70
CA ALA A 26 -20.51 -14.04 -7.69
C ALA A 26 -20.28 -13.34 -9.05
N CYS A 27 -21.26 -12.57 -9.54
CA CYS A 27 -21.15 -11.82 -10.79
C CYS A 27 -20.13 -10.65 -10.76
N GLY A 28 -19.70 -10.23 -9.58
CA GLY A 28 -18.76 -9.13 -9.37
C GLY A 28 -17.32 -9.56 -9.10
N VAL A 29 -17.03 -10.87 -9.01
CA VAL A 29 -15.71 -11.39 -8.60
C VAL A 29 -14.61 -10.92 -9.55
N ASP A 30 -14.80 -11.06 -10.85
CA ASP A 30 -13.79 -10.66 -11.85
C ASP A 30 -13.43 -9.18 -11.73
N LYS A 31 -14.45 -8.32 -11.59
CA LYS A 31 -14.25 -6.87 -11.49
C LYS A 31 -13.66 -6.46 -10.14
N MET A 32 -14.03 -7.13 -9.06
CA MET A 32 -13.40 -6.94 -7.75
C MET A 32 -11.91 -7.31 -7.79
N ASN A 33 -11.55 -8.40 -8.47
CA ASN A 33 -10.17 -8.85 -8.60
C ASN A 33 -9.32 -7.89 -9.45
N GLU A 34 -9.89 -7.32 -10.51
CA GLU A 34 -9.26 -6.22 -11.27
C GLU A 34 -8.94 -5.04 -10.35
N PHE A 35 -9.93 -4.53 -9.61
CA PHE A 35 -9.70 -3.43 -8.66
C PHE A 35 -8.73 -3.81 -7.55
N CYS A 36 -8.74 -5.06 -7.06
CA CYS A 36 -7.80 -5.51 -6.05
C CYS A 36 -6.35 -5.37 -6.52
N ARG A 37 -6.04 -5.89 -7.71
CA ARG A 37 -4.70 -5.82 -8.31
C ARG A 37 -4.32 -4.37 -8.63
N ASP A 38 -5.21 -3.62 -9.24
CA ASP A 38 -4.97 -2.21 -9.60
C ASP A 38 -4.67 -1.34 -8.38
N GLN A 39 -5.45 -1.50 -7.30
CA GLN A 39 -5.25 -0.70 -6.09
C GLN A 39 -4.02 -1.15 -5.30
N PHE A 40 -3.63 -2.44 -5.37
CA PHE A 40 -2.36 -2.89 -4.82
C PHE A 40 -1.18 -2.25 -5.55
N ILE A 41 -1.17 -2.31 -6.88
CA ILE A 41 -0.14 -1.68 -7.71
C ILE A 41 -0.06 -0.18 -7.43
N ALA A 42 -1.19 0.52 -7.44
CA ALA A 42 -1.24 1.96 -7.19
C ALA A 42 -0.66 2.33 -5.81
N LEU A 43 -0.94 1.53 -4.78
CA LEU A 43 -0.42 1.74 -3.43
C LEU A 43 1.10 1.53 -3.39
N TYR A 44 1.60 0.40 -3.91
CA TYR A 44 3.02 0.07 -3.83
C TYR A 44 3.91 0.80 -4.85
N ASN A 45 3.31 1.50 -5.82
CA ASN A 45 4.00 2.49 -6.64
C ASN A 45 4.29 3.80 -5.90
N GLN A 46 3.69 4.03 -4.72
CA GLN A 46 4.06 5.16 -3.88
C GLN A 46 5.40 4.91 -3.17
N PRO A 47 6.18 5.97 -2.84
CA PRO A 47 7.40 5.86 -2.07
C PRO A 47 7.10 5.69 -0.56
N ILE A 48 6.37 4.63 -0.20
CA ILE A 48 5.79 4.44 1.15
C ILE A 48 6.85 4.53 2.25
N ILE A 49 8.02 3.92 2.05
CA ILE A 49 9.05 3.88 3.09
C ILE A 49 9.76 5.22 3.21
N GLU A 50 9.99 5.89 2.09
CA GLU A 50 10.57 7.22 2.06
C GLU A 50 9.63 8.26 2.71
N ASP A 51 8.33 8.19 2.42
CA ASP A 51 7.30 9.03 3.03
C ASP A 51 7.19 8.79 4.55
N LEU A 52 7.23 7.53 4.98
CA LEU A 52 7.26 7.16 6.40
C LEU A 52 8.53 7.70 7.08
N SER A 53 9.70 7.52 6.47
CA SER A 53 10.98 8.05 6.95
C SER A 53 10.89 9.55 7.18
N GLN A 54 10.41 10.30 6.19
CA GLN A 54 10.25 11.75 6.30
C GLN A 54 9.26 12.14 7.40
N SER A 55 8.14 11.42 7.52
CA SER A 55 7.15 11.65 8.56
C SER A 55 7.73 11.44 9.96
N MET A 56 8.47 10.34 10.16
CA MET A 56 9.11 10.00 11.44
C MET A 56 10.19 11.03 11.81
N LYS A 57 11.06 11.40 10.86
CA LYS A 57 12.06 12.45 11.07
C LYS A 57 11.41 13.77 11.46
N LYS A 58 10.36 14.19 10.75
CA LYS A 58 9.61 15.42 11.05
C LYS A 58 8.95 15.39 12.43
N PHE A 59 8.39 14.24 12.82
CA PHE A 59 7.80 14.06 14.13
C PHE A 59 8.86 14.20 15.24
N LEU A 60 9.98 13.51 15.09
CA LEU A 60 11.06 13.48 16.08
C LEU A 60 11.80 14.82 16.19
N HIS A 61 12.04 15.50 15.07
CA HIS A 61 12.61 16.85 15.03
C HIS A 61 11.87 17.87 15.90
N LYS A 62 10.55 17.67 16.11
CA LYS A 62 9.73 18.60 16.86
C LYS A 62 9.95 18.50 18.36
N ASP A 63 10.27 17.31 18.85
CA ASP A 63 10.21 16.97 20.27
C ASP A 63 11.61 16.68 20.88
N LEU A 64 12.67 16.58 20.07
CA LEU A 64 14.03 16.22 20.51
C LEU A 64 15.06 17.37 20.38
N PRO A 65 16.05 17.45 21.29
CA PRO A 65 17.23 18.30 21.12
C PRO A 65 18.02 17.95 19.85
N SER A 66 18.72 18.94 19.28
CA SER A 66 19.40 18.80 17.98
C SER A 66 20.48 17.70 17.93
N ASP A 67 21.17 17.43 19.04
CA ASP A 67 22.25 16.44 19.10
C ASP A 67 21.71 15.00 19.07
N GLU A 68 20.61 14.71 19.78
CA GLU A 68 19.93 13.41 19.76
C GLU A 68 19.23 13.16 18.42
N PHE A 69 18.80 14.23 17.74
CA PHE A 69 18.17 14.12 16.44
C PHE A 69 19.14 13.59 15.37
N LEU A 70 20.42 13.97 15.39
CA LEU A 70 21.41 13.57 14.38
C LEU A 70 21.62 12.04 14.33
N GLU A 71 21.65 11.38 15.48
CA GLU A 71 21.76 9.92 15.55
C GLU A 71 20.49 9.22 15.04
N LEU A 72 19.32 9.78 15.35
CA LEU A 72 18.04 9.24 14.92
C LEU A 72 17.77 9.50 13.42
N ASP A 73 18.28 10.59 12.85
CA ASP A 73 18.14 10.88 11.43
C ASP A 73 18.75 9.78 10.56
N ASP A 74 19.94 9.31 10.94
CA ASP A 74 20.62 8.22 10.24
C ASP A 74 19.84 6.90 10.37
N LEU A 75 19.28 6.63 11.56
CA LEU A 75 18.47 5.44 11.83
C LEU A 75 17.19 5.39 10.98
N PHE A 76 16.50 6.53 10.83
CA PHE A 76 15.28 6.62 10.02
C PHE A 76 15.55 6.82 8.53
N THR A 77 16.81 6.97 8.10
CA THR A 77 17.16 7.06 6.68
C THR A 77 17.09 5.67 6.04
N PRO A 78 16.27 5.47 4.99
CA PRO A 78 16.21 4.22 4.26
C PRO A 78 17.56 3.87 3.60
N LYS A 79 18.16 2.72 3.96
CA LYS A 79 19.45 2.24 3.42
C LYS A 79 19.33 0.96 2.57
N PHE A 80 18.13 0.59 2.18
CA PHE A 80 17.89 -0.64 1.41
C PHE A 80 17.96 -0.42 -0.10
N LYS A 81 18.29 -1.48 -0.84
CA LYS A 81 18.18 -1.53 -2.30
C LYS A 81 16.83 -2.15 -2.68
N ARG A 82 16.09 -1.55 -3.60
CA ARG A 82 14.87 -2.15 -4.15
C ARG A 82 15.23 -3.42 -4.94
N GLY A 83 14.35 -4.42 -4.87
CA GLY A 83 14.47 -5.64 -5.68
C GLY A 83 14.17 -5.40 -7.16
N GLU A 84 14.21 -6.47 -7.95
CA GLU A 84 14.00 -6.44 -9.41
C GLU A 84 12.56 -6.76 -9.83
N LEU A 85 11.67 -7.03 -8.88
CA LEU A 85 10.26 -7.32 -9.16
C LEU A 85 9.60 -6.13 -9.88
N ASN A 86 9.02 -6.40 -11.06
CA ASN A 86 8.12 -5.47 -11.72
C ASN A 86 6.74 -5.56 -11.08
N ILE A 87 6.32 -4.52 -10.36
CA ILE A 87 5.03 -4.51 -9.66
C ILE A 87 3.83 -4.65 -10.61
N GLU A 88 3.97 -4.23 -11.88
CA GLU A 88 2.90 -4.33 -12.89
C GLU A 88 2.56 -5.79 -13.24
N ASP A 89 3.45 -6.75 -12.97
CA ASP A 89 3.20 -8.18 -13.23
C ASP A 89 2.01 -8.70 -12.39
N ILE A 90 1.71 -8.03 -11.27
CA ILE A 90 0.57 -8.35 -10.40
C ILE A 90 -0.76 -8.21 -11.13
N ARG A 91 -0.86 -7.29 -12.11
CA ARG A 91 -2.10 -7.00 -12.84
C ARG A 91 -2.68 -8.24 -13.52
N ASN A 92 -1.79 -9.12 -13.98
CA ASN A 92 -2.13 -10.35 -14.69
C ASN A 92 -1.99 -11.61 -13.82
N SER A 93 -1.68 -11.48 -12.53
CA SER A 93 -1.51 -12.61 -11.62
C SER A 93 -2.86 -13.17 -11.18
N VAL A 94 -3.22 -14.31 -11.78
CA VAL A 94 -4.48 -15.02 -11.51
C VAL A 94 -4.63 -15.35 -10.02
N TYR A 95 -3.56 -15.88 -9.40
CA TYR A 95 -3.55 -16.34 -8.02
C TYR A 95 -3.12 -15.28 -7.00
N PHE A 96 -3.08 -14.00 -7.39
CA PHE A 96 -2.80 -12.92 -6.43
C PHE A 96 -3.90 -12.80 -5.38
N PHE A 97 -5.16 -12.85 -5.84
CA PHE A 97 -6.38 -12.95 -5.04
C PHE A 97 -7.31 -13.91 -5.81
N SER A 98 -7.62 -15.05 -5.22
CA SER A 98 -8.37 -16.17 -5.83
C SER A 98 -9.41 -16.74 -4.89
#